data_AF-A0A381QHE2-F1
#
_entry.id   AF-A0A381QHE2-F1
#
_cell.length_a   1.000
_cell.length_b   1.000
_cell.length_c   1.000
_cell.angle_alpha   90.00
_cell.angle_beta   90.00
_cell.angle_gamma   90.00
#
_symmetry.space_group_name_H-M   'P 1'
#
loop_
_entity.id
_entity.type
_entity.pdbx_description
1 polymer ?
#
loop_
_entity_poly.entity_id
_entity_poly.type
_entity_poly.pdbx_seq_one_letter_code
_entity_poly.pdbx_strand_id
1 'polypeptide(L)' 'MDHVVPLARGGSSIKSNLVPCCKSCNNQKKNLLPIEWKEYLAIIGKKKE' A
#
# COMPACT_ATOMS: atom_id res chain seq x y z
N MET A 1 2.41 -9.96 4.08
CA MET A 1 1.72 -9.18 5.12
C MET A 1 2.15 -7.74 4.92
N ASP A 2 1.20 -6.81 4.93
CA ASP A 2 1.44 -5.37 4.74
C ASP A 2 0.60 -4.58 5.75
N HIS A 3 1.04 -3.38 6.09
CA HIS A 3 0.30 -2.46 6.95
C HIS A 3 -0.52 -1.50 6.09
N VAL A 4 -1.84 -1.43 6.31
CA VAL A 4 -2.75 -0.52 5.60
C VAL A 4 -2.29 0.93 5.78
N VAL A 5 -2.03 1.33 7.02
CA VAL A 5 -1.28 2.53 7.38
C VAL A 5 0.16 2.12 7.71
N PRO A 6 1.17 2.60 6.98
CA PRO A 6 2.58 2.26 7.25
C PRO A 6 3.01 2.63 8.66
N LEU A 7 3.89 1.82 9.27
CA LEU A 7 4.46 2.10 10.59
C LEU A 7 5.16 3.46 10.64
N ALA A 8 5.88 3.83 9.57
CA ALA A 8 6.54 5.13 9.44
C ALA A 8 5.58 6.34 9.45
N ARG A 9 4.27 6.10 9.28
CA ARG A 9 3.21 7.14 9.30
C ARG A 9 2.24 6.95 10.47
N GLY A 10 2.67 6.27 11.55
CA GLY A 10 1.87 6.09 12.76
C GLY A 10 0.93 4.88 12.74
N GLY A 11 1.06 3.99 11.77
CA GLY A 11 0.35 2.70 11.79
C GLY A 11 0.82 1.80 12.93
N SER A 12 -0.05 0.88 13.36
CA SER A 12 0.26 -0.10 14.42
C SER A 12 0.16 -1.54 13.91
N SER A 13 0.89 -2.48 14.49
CA SER A 13 0.85 -3.92 14.15
C SER A 13 -0.33 -4.63 14.80
N ILE A 14 -1.55 -4.19 14.48
CA ILE A 14 -2.81 -4.74 14.97
C ILE A 14 -3.58 -5.42 13.84
N LYS A 15 -4.45 -6.38 14.18
CA LYS A 15 -5.21 -7.17 13.19
C LYS A 15 -5.96 -6.32 12.17
N SER A 16 -6.50 -5.17 12.56
CA SER A 16 -7.23 -4.27 11.66
C SER A 16 -6.32 -3.50 10.67
N ASN A 17 -5.04 -3.37 10.97
CA ASN A 17 -4.07 -2.68 10.11
C ASN A 17 -3.22 -3.65 9.29
N LEU A 18 -3.30 -4.96 9.52
CA LEU A 18 -2.52 -5.97 8.82
C LEU A 18 -3.35 -6.67 7.75
N VAL A 19 -2.85 -6.70 6.52
CA VAL A 19 -3.51 -7.35 5.39
C VAL A 19 -2.60 -8.35 4.67
N PRO A 20 -3.17 -9.43 4.07
CA PRO A 20 -2.42 -10.26 3.14
C PRO A 20 -2.11 -9.43 1.88
N CYS A 21 -0.87 -9.49 1.42
CA CYS A 21 -0.41 -8.72 0.28
C CYS A 21 0.74 -9.47 -0.41
N CYS A 22 0.79 -9.34 -1.74
CA CYS A 22 1.84 -9.93 -2.57
C CYS A 22 3.17 -9.18 -2.42
N LYS A 23 4.32 -9.86 -2.62
CA LYS A 23 5.65 -9.22 -2.46
C LYS A 23 5.87 -8.04 -3.39
N SER A 24 5.47 -8.15 -4.66
CA SER A 24 5.62 -7.07 -5.65
C SER A 24 4.71 -5.87 -5.35
N CYS A 25 3.49 -6.12 -4.87
CA CYS A 25 2.53 -5.11 -4.44
C CYS A 25 3.11 -4.33 -3.25
N ASN A 26 3.59 -5.04 -2.23
CA ASN A 26 4.18 -4.47 -1.02
C ASN A 26 5.40 -3.59 -1.33
N ASN A 27 6.28 -4.06 -2.22
CA ASN A 27 7.47 -3.31 -2.64
C ASN A 27 7.13 -2.03 -3.43
N GLN A 28 6.04 -2.04 -4.20
CA GLN A 28 5.55 -0.86 -4.93
C GLN A 28 4.87 0.14 -3.98
N LYS A 29 4.05 -0.36 -3.04
CA LYS A 29 3.31 0.48 -2.08
C LYS A 29 4.22 1.24 -1.13
N LYS A 30 5.29 0.61 -0.62
CA LYS A 30 6.24 1.24 0.32
C LYS A 30 5.50 1.91 1.49
N ASN A 31 5.67 3.24 1.63
CA ASN A 31 5.12 4.05 2.71
C ASN A 31 3.88 4.87 2.26
N LEU A 32 3.27 4.50 1.14
CA LEU A 32 2.07 5.17 0.65
C LEU A 32 0.87 4.86 1.55
N LEU A 33 0.10 5.89 1.85
CA LEU A 33 -1.22 5.77 2.45
C LEU A 33 -2.22 5.18 1.44
N PRO A 34 -3.36 4.65 1.91
CA PRO A 34 -4.37 4.07 1.03
C PRO A 34 -4.84 5.00 -0.11
N ILE A 35 -4.92 6.32 0.15
CA ILE A 35 -5.31 7.31 -0.87
C ILE A 35 -4.22 7.47 -1.94
N GLU A 36 -2.97 7.64 -1.52
CA GLU A 36 -1.81 7.80 -2.41
C GLU A 36 -1.57 6.51 -3.22
N TRP A 37 -1.82 5.34 -2.62
CA TRP A 37 -1.73 4.06 -3.30
C TRP A 37 -2.79 3.91 -4.39
N LYS A 38 -4.03 4.35 -4.15
CA LYS A 38 -5.09 4.37 -5.18
C LYS A 38 -4.70 5.27 -6.36
N GLU A 39 -4.15 6.44 -6.09
CA GLU A 39 -3.66 7.35 -7.13
C GLU A 39 -2.51 6.74 -7.93
N TYR A 40 -1.54 6.13 -7.24
CA TYR A 40 -0.45 5.39 -7.89
C TYR A 40 -0.98 4.29 -8.82
N LEU A 41 -1.93 3.48 -8.35
CA LEU A 41 -2.57 2.42 -9.14
C LEU A 41 -3.26 2.97 -10.39
N ALA A 42 -3.92 4.13 -10.28
CA ALA A 42 -4.56 4.78 -11.43
C ALA A 42 -3.53 5.24 -12.47
N ILE A 43 -2.36 5.74 -12.05
CA ILE A 43 -1.28 6.16 -12.95
C ILE A 43 -0.66 4.96 -13.67
N ILE A 44 -0.34 3.87 -12.95
CA ILE A 44 0.25 2.68 -13.57
C ILE A 44 -0.75 1.96 -14.49
N GLY A 45 -2.06 2.03 -14.20
CA GLY A 45 -3.11 1.46 -15.02
C GLY A 45 -3.23 2.18 -16.37
N LYS A 46 -3.16 3.51 -16.36
CA LYS A 46 -3.20 4.35 -17.58
C LYS A 46 -1.97 4.22 -18.47
N LYS A 47 -0.81 3.85 -17.92
CA LYS A 47 0.44 3.65 -18.70
C LYS A 47 0.46 2.36 -19.53
N LYS A 48 -0.56 1.50 -19.41
CA LYS A 48 -0.67 0.24 -20.17
C LYS A 48 -1.45 0.38 -21.49
N GLU A 49 -1.99 1.56 -21.78
CA GLU A 49 -2.61 1.93 -23.06
C GLU A 49 -1.58 2.66 -23.93
#